data_AF-A0A520EBL4-F1
#
_entry.id   AF-A0A520EBL4-F1
#
_cell.length_a   1.000
_cell.length_b   1.000
_cell.length_c   1.000
_cell.angle_alpha   90.00
_cell.angle_beta   90.00
_cell.angle_gamma   90.00
#
_symmetry.space_group_name_H-M   'P 1'
#
loop_
_entity.id
_entity.type
_entity.pdbx_description
1 polymer ?
#
loop_
_entity_poly.entity_id
_entity_poly.type
_entity_poly.pdbx_seq_one_letter_code
_entity_poly.pdbx_strand_id
1 'polypeptide(L)'
;MAIEMIEVEEFNQGTQIKVIGVGGGGGNAVAHMMERGVQGVQFVCANTDAQALTRSNANKIIQLGTSGLGAGSKPDKGREAAEAAVDEIRAAIDGAHMLFITAGMGGGTGTGAAPVIARVAKEMGILTVGVVTKPFDWEGGRRMKNADDGLAELEANVDSLIVVLNEKLLDVLGDDITQDEAFAHANDVL
;
A
#
# COMPACT_ATOMS: atom_id res chain seq x y z
N MET A 1 -23.41 -1.77 -47.02
CA MET A 1 -23.41 -2.35 -45.66
C MET A 1 -22.43 -1.55 -44.84
N ALA A 2 -22.95 -0.64 -44.02
CA ALA A 2 -22.15 0.07 -43.04
C ALA A 2 -21.73 -0.95 -41.98
N ILE A 3 -20.44 -0.98 -41.66
CA ILE A 3 -19.94 -1.75 -40.52
C ILE A 3 -20.45 -1.00 -39.29
N GLU A 4 -21.44 -1.57 -38.61
CA GLU A 4 -21.81 -1.13 -37.27
C GLU A 4 -20.58 -1.33 -36.38
N MET A 5 -20.03 -0.22 -35.88
CA MET A 5 -19.10 -0.27 -34.77
C MET A 5 -19.87 -0.79 -33.58
N ILE A 6 -19.48 -1.97 -33.09
CA ILE A 6 -19.88 -2.44 -31.77
C ILE A 6 -19.38 -1.37 -30.79
N GLU A 7 -20.29 -0.59 -30.23
CA GLU A 7 -20.00 0.24 -29.07
C GLU A 7 -19.36 -0.68 -28.03
N VAL A 8 -18.15 -0.32 -27.60
CA VAL A 8 -17.43 -1.06 -26.57
C VAL A 8 -18.28 -0.97 -25.31
N GLU A 9 -19.05 -2.02 -25.03
CA GLU A 9 -19.89 -2.12 -23.84
C GLU A 9 -19.03 -1.85 -22.60
N GLU A 10 -19.53 -0.94 -21.79
CA GLU A 10 -19.07 -0.51 -20.48
C GLU A 10 -18.43 -1.65 -19.67
N PHE A 11 -17.11 -1.79 -19.74
CA PHE A 11 -16.39 -2.56 -18.74
C PHE A 11 -16.34 -1.71 -17.46
N ASN A 12 -17.42 -1.85 -16.68
CA ASN A 12 -17.46 -1.68 -15.24
C ASN A 12 -17.87 -0.29 -14.66
N GLN A 13 -19.16 0.08 -14.75
CA GLN A 13 -19.71 1.21 -13.98
C GLN A 13 -20.06 0.90 -12.50
N GLY A 14 -19.86 -0.32 -12.00
CA GLY A 14 -20.37 -0.74 -10.68
C GLY A 14 -19.33 -1.09 -9.61
N THR A 15 -18.15 -1.58 -9.99
CA THR A 15 -17.16 -2.04 -9.01
C THR A 15 -16.41 -0.87 -8.36
N GLN A 16 -16.78 -0.56 -7.13
CA GLN A 16 -16.00 0.28 -6.23
C GLN A 16 -14.65 -0.37 -5.87
N ILE A 17 -13.55 0.14 -6.42
CA ILE A 17 -12.18 -0.28 -6.11
C ILE A 17 -11.51 0.81 -5.25
N LYS A 18 -10.81 0.38 -4.21
CA LYS A 18 -9.99 1.29 -3.39
C LYS A 18 -8.55 0.82 -3.32
N VAL A 19 -7.64 1.79 -3.27
CA VAL A 19 -6.21 1.55 -3.06
C VAL A 19 -5.82 2.25 -1.76
N ILE A 20 -5.29 1.51 -0.79
CA ILE A 20 -4.79 2.05 0.47
C ILE A 20 -3.27 1.93 0.54
N GLY A 21 -2.59 3.08 0.55
CA GLY A 21 -1.16 3.20 0.77
C GLY A 21 -0.84 3.28 2.26
N VAL A 22 -0.09 2.31 2.77
CA VAL A 22 0.21 2.18 4.20
C VAL A 22 1.67 2.53 4.48
N GLY A 23 1.89 3.47 5.39
CA GLY A 23 3.21 3.99 5.72
C GLY A 23 3.82 4.87 4.62
N GLY A 24 5.12 5.17 4.74
CA GLY A 24 5.82 6.04 3.78
C GLY A 24 5.89 5.45 2.37
N GLY A 25 6.35 4.20 2.24
CA GLY A 25 6.45 3.54 0.93
C GLY A 25 5.10 3.39 0.22
N GLY A 26 4.07 2.94 0.94
CA GLY A 26 2.72 2.84 0.37
C GLY A 26 2.12 4.20 0.02
N GLY A 27 2.36 5.23 0.84
CA GLY A 27 1.93 6.60 0.55
C GLY A 27 2.62 7.17 -0.70
N ASN A 28 3.91 6.89 -0.89
CA ASN A 28 4.65 7.29 -2.08
C ASN A 28 4.13 6.59 -3.34
N ALA A 29 3.84 5.28 -3.26
CA ALA A 29 3.25 4.52 -4.37
C ALA A 29 1.86 5.09 -4.75
N VAL A 30 1.01 5.39 -3.76
CA VAL A 30 -0.29 6.05 -4.01
C VAL A 30 -0.12 7.42 -4.68
N ALA A 31 0.80 8.24 -4.19
CA ALA A 31 1.08 9.54 -4.82
C ALA A 31 1.53 9.37 -6.28
N HIS A 32 2.39 8.39 -6.54
CA HIS A 32 2.85 8.07 -7.89
C HIS A 32 1.69 7.63 -8.81
N MET A 33 0.82 6.73 -8.36
CA MET A 33 -0.37 6.31 -9.12
C MET A 33 -1.28 7.49 -9.50
N MET A 34 -1.45 8.43 -8.57
CA MET A 34 -2.22 9.65 -8.81
C MET A 34 -1.55 10.56 -9.84
N GLU A 35 -0.23 10.76 -9.75
CA GLU A 35 0.56 11.54 -10.72
C GLU A 35 0.51 10.92 -12.13
N ARG A 36 0.49 9.58 -12.21
CA ARG A 36 0.31 8.83 -13.46
C ARG A 36 -1.12 8.84 -13.99
N GLY A 37 -2.06 9.39 -13.24
CA GLY A 37 -3.45 9.57 -13.67
C GLY A 37 -4.28 8.29 -13.64
N VAL A 38 -3.96 7.32 -12.79
CA VAL A 38 -4.76 6.09 -12.62
C VAL A 38 -6.21 6.47 -12.23
N GLN A 39 -7.18 6.03 -13.05
CA GLN A 39 -8.60 6.32 -12.89
C GLN A 39 -9.39 5.12 -12.35
N GLY A 40 -10.61 5.36 -11.86
CA GLY A 40 -11.53 4.31 -11.47
C GLY A 40 -11.26 3.68 -10.09
N VAL A 41 -10.37 4.28 -9.30
CA VAL A 41 -10.05 3.86 -7.94
C VAL A 41 -10.15 5.03 -6.96
N GLN A 42 -10.52 4.76 -5.72
CA GLN A 42 -10.40 5.73 -4.63
C GLN A 42 -9.10 5.49 -3.86
N PHE A 43 -8.29 6.53 -3.73
CA PHE A 43 -7.02 6.48 -3.00
C PHE A 43 -7.20 6.83 -1.53
N VAL A 44 -6.57 6.03 -0.68
CA VAL A 44 -6.52 6.20 0.78
C VAL A 44 -5.06 6.16 1.21
N CYS A 45 -4.62 7.10 2.05
CA CYS A 45 -3.30 7.04 2.68
C CYS A 45 -3.45 6.84 4.18
N ALA A 46 -2.76 5.85 4.75
CA ALA A 46 -2.74 5.58 6.18
C ALA A 46 -1.30 5.59 6.70
N ASN A 47 -0.98 6.50 7.63
CA ASN A 47 0.38 6.59 8.16
C ASN A 47 0.41 7.08 9.61
N THR A 48 1.48 6.74 10.33
CA THR A 48 1.72 7.24 11.70
C THR A 48 2.50 8.57 11.70
N ASP A 49 3.11 8.93 10.58
CA ASP A 49 3.81 10.21 10.38
C ASP A 49 2.84 11.26 9.82
N ALA A 50 2.53 12.26 10.65
CA ALA A 50 1.60 13.33 10.30
C ALA A 50 2.14 14.27 9.21
N GLN A 51 3.47 14.44 9.14
CA GLN A 51 4.09 15.28 8.12
C GLN A 51 3.97 14.64 6.75
N ALA A 52 4.16 13.32 6.68
CA ALA A 52 3.94 12.56 5.46
C ALA A 52 2.48 12.66 4.98
N LEU A 53 1.51 12.55 5.89
CA LEU A 53 0.09 12.66 5.54
C LEU A 53 -0.32 14.06 5.08
N THR A 54 0.24 15.11 5.67
CA THR A 54 -0.06 16.50 5.27
C THR A 54 0.31 16.78 3.81
N ARG A 55 1.26 16.02 3.25
CA ARG A 55 1.70 16.14 1.85
C ARG A 55 0.89 15.26 0.88
N SER A 56 0.03 14.37 1.40
CA SER A 56 -0.74 13.44 0.59
C SER A 56 -1.93 14.14 -0.07
N ASN A 57 -2.13 13.87 -1.37
CA ASN A 57 -3.30 14.33 -2.11
C ASN A 57 -4.40 13.26 -2.21
N ALA A 58 -4.26 12.12 -1.53
CA ALA A 58 -5.22 11.02 -1.58
C ALA A 58 -6.64 11.46 -1.15
N ASN A 59 -7.67 10.78 -1.69
CA ASN A 59 -9.06 11.12 -1.44
C ASN A 59 -9.45 11.00 0.04
N LYS A 60 -8.85 10.05 0.76
CA LYS A 60 -8.97 9.90 2.21
C LYS A 60 -7.60 9.75 2.85
N ILE A 61 -7.47 10.29 4.05
CA ILE A 61 -6.25 10.26 4.86
C ILE A 61 -6.62 9.71 6.24
N ILE A 62 -5.85 8.74 6.73
CA ILE A 62 -6.02 8.13 8.04
C ILE A 62 -4.74 8.34 8.84
N GLN A 63 -4.83 9.10 9.92
CA GLN A 63 -3.74 9.27 10.87
C GLN A 63 -3.74 8.08 11.83
N LEU A 64 -2.73 7.23 11.73
CA LEU A 64 -2.54 6.11 12.62
C LEU A 64 -1.81 6.57 13.89
N GLY A 65 -2.40 6.37 15.06
CA GLY A 65 -1.82 6.79 16.32
C GLY A 65 -1.77 8.32 16.51
N THR A 66 -1.47 8.75 17.73
CA THR A 66 -1.74 10.12 18.18
C THR A 66 -0.53 11.06 18.18
N SER A 67 0.70 10.53 18.15
CA SER A 67 1.91 11.35 18.28
C SER A 67 2.30 12.08 16.99
N GLY A 68 1.91 11.54 15.82
CA GLY A 68 2.31 12.07 14.51
C GLY A 68 3.80 11.92 14.17
N LEU A 69 4.59 11.24 15.00
CA LEU A 69 6.06 11.12 14.85
C LEU A 69 6.51 9.85 14.11
N GLY A 70 5.58 9.03 13.64
CA GLY A 70 5.88 7.76 13.03
C GLY A 70 6.10 6.60 14.02
N ALA A 71 6.10 5.37 13.49
CA ALA A 71 6.31 4.14 14.27
C ALA A 71 7.78 3.86 14.63
N GLY A 72 8.73 4.68 14.18
CA GLY A 72 10.16 4.56 14.52
C GLY A 72 10.79 3.23 14.08
N SER A 73 10.40 2.70 12.91
CA SER A 73 10.81 1.39 12.38
C SER A 73 10.48 0.19 13.29
N LYS A 74 9.45 0.31 14.14
CA LYS A 74 8.95 -0.78 15.00
C LYS A 74 7.59 -1.25 14.50
N PRO A 75 7.48 -2.47 13.92
CA PRO A 75 6.22 -3.00 13.43
C PRO A 75 5.12 -3.03 14.49
N ASP A 76 5.43 -3.43 15.72
CA ASP A 76 4.42 -3.51 16.80
C ASP A 76 3.74 -2.16 17.07
N LYS A 77 4.49 -1.05 17.01
CA LYS A 77 3.90 0.29 17.13
C LYS A 77 2.97 0.64 15.97
N GLY A 78 3.29 0.18 14.76
CA GLY A 78 2.43 0.33 13.59
C GLY A 78 1.14 -0.48 13.75
N ARG A 79 1.26 -1.71 14.26
CA ARG A 79 0.13 -2.60 14.54
C ARG A 79 -0.80 -2.00 15.60
N GLU A 80 -0.27 -1.62 16.76
CA GLU A 80 -1.04 -0.98 17.85
C GLU A 80 -1.77 0.28 17.35
N ALA A 81 -1.10 1.11 16.55
CA ALA A 81 -1.70 2.32 15.99
C ALA A 81 -2.83 2.03 15.00
N ALA A 82 -2.72 0.95 14.21
CA ALA A 82 -3.78 0.51 13.32
C ALA A 82 -4.96 -0.13 14.08
N GLU A 83 -4.68 -0.93 15.11
CA GLU A 83 -5.70 -1.54 15.97
C GLU A 83 -6.53 -0.49 16.71
N ALA A 84 -5.89 0.59 17.16
CA ALA A 84 -6.59 1.73 17.77
C ALA A 84 -7.45 2.53 16.77
N ALA A 85 -7.17 2.42 15.46
CA ALA A 85 -7.84 3.15 14.39
C ALA A 85 -8.76 2.26 13.53
N VAL A 86 -9.15 1.08 14.02
CA VAL A 86 -9.95 0.12 13.24
C VAL A 86 -11.25 0.71 12.71
N ASP A 87 -11.96 1.51 13.50
CA ASP A 87 -13.23 2.11 13.07
C ASP A 87 -13.03 3.16 11.96
N GLU A 88 -11.93 3.92 12.01
CA GLU A 88 -11.55 4.85 10.94
C GLU A 88 -11.15 4.10 9.66
N ILE A 89 -10.41 2.99 9.81
CA ILE A 89 -10.04 2.11 8.70
C ILE A 89 -11.30 1.55 8.03
N ARG A 90 -12.23 0.99 8.82
CA ARG A 90 -13.52 0.47 8.32
C ARG A 90 -14.27 1.55 7.55
N ALA A 91 -14.45 2.73 8.12
CA ALA A 91 -15.15 3.85 7.46
C ALA A 91 -14.43 4.34 6.19
N ALA A 92 -13.10 4.25 6.14
CA ALA A 92 -12.35 4.63 4.96
C ALA A 92 -12.58 3.65 3.80
N ILE A 93 -12.55 2.34 4.09
CA ILE A 93 -12.65 1.27 3.07
C ILE A 93 -14.07 0.81 2.77
N ASP A 94 -15.06 1.22 3.57
CA ASP A 94 -16.48 0.86 3.42
C ASP A 94 -17.04 1.06 2.00
N GLY A 95 -17.88 0.12 1.55
CA GLY A 95 -18.45 0.12 0.20
C GLY A 95 -17.49 -0.30 -0.92
N ALA A 96 -16.24 -0.66 -0.62
CA ALA A 96 -15.35 -1.25 -1.60
C ALA A 96 -15.76 -2.70 -1.90
N HIS A 97 -15.74 -3.09 -3.17
CA HIS A 97 -15.80 -4.50 -3.56
C HIS A 97 -14.41 -5.13 -3.58
N MET A 98 -13.38 -4.31 -3.85
CA MET A 98 -11.98 -4.73 -3.89
C MET A 98 -11.10 -3.67 -3.24
N LEU A 99 -10.16 -4.13 -2.40
CA LEU A 99 -9.17 -3.30 -1.75
C LEU A 99 -7.76 -3.76 -2.11
N PHE A 100 -6.99 -2.87 -2.73
CA PHE A 100 -5.54 -3.04 -2.89
C PHE A 100 -4.82 -2.39 -1.71
N ILE A 101 -3.99 -3.16 -1.01
CA ILE A 101 -3.15 -2.67 0.07
C ILE A 101 -1.73 -2.57 -0.46
N THR A 102 -1.19 -1.36 -0.56
CA THR A 102 0.20 -1.13 -0.96
C THR A 102 1.05 -0.65 0.21
N ALA A 103 2.22 -1.28 0.38
CA ALA A 103 3.12 -0.97 1.49
C ALA A 103 4.56 -1.36 1.19
N GLY A 104 5.49 -0.57 1.71
CA GLY A 104 6.90 -0.95 1.80
C GLY A 104 7.16 -1.75 3.09
N MET A 105 7.55 -3.01 2.95
CA MET A 105 7.83 -3.90 4.08
C MET A 105 9.20 -3.63 4.69
N GLY A 106 9.35 -3.97 5.96
CA GLY A 106 10.59 -3.80 6.72
C GLY A 106 10.65 -2.54 7.59
N GLY A 107 9.81 -1.56 7.29
CA GLY A 107 9.57 -0.38 8.13
C GLY A 107 8.74 -0.68 9.39
N GLY A 108 8.22 0.38 10.03
CA GLY A 108 7.33 0.25 11.18
C GLY A 108 5.85 0.25 10.79
N THR A 109 5.39 1.35 10.20
CA THR A 109 3.97 1.53 9.87
C THR A 109 3.47 0.52 8.84
N GLY A 110 4.10 0.45 7.65
CA GLY A 110 3.66 -0.46 6.59
C GLY A 110 3.61 -1.90 7.07
N THR A 111 4.73 -2.40 7.60
CA THR A 111 4.88 -3.77 8.12
C THR A 111 3.85 -4.15 9.18
N GLY A 112 3.57 -3.27 10.14
CA GLY A 112 2.67 -3.59 11.25
C GLY A 112 1.19 -3.28 11.00
N ALA A 113 0.90 -2.24 10.24
CA ALA A 113 -0.47 -1.77 10.01
C ALA A 113 -1.13 -2.46 8.80
N ALA A 114 -0.37 -2.83 7.76
CA ALA A 114 -0.95 -3.46 6.57
C ALA A 114 -1.69 -4.78 6.88
N PRO A 115 -1.16 -5.70 7.72
CA PRO A 115 -1.89 -6.91 8.09
C PRO A 115 -3.19 -6.63 8.85
N VAL A 116 -3.22 -5.59 9.70
CA VAL A 116 -4.42 -5.18 10.44
C VAL A 116 -5.49 -4.67 9.47
N ILE A 117 -5.10 -3.80 8.52
CA ILE A 117 -6.00 -3.29 7.48
C ILE A 117 -6.56 -4.44 6.62
N ALA A 118 -5.70 -5.39 6.24
CA ALA A 118 -6.10 -6.57 5.48
C ALA A 118 -7.14 -7.42 6.23
N ARG A 119 -6.88 -7.67 7.52
CA ARG A 119 -7.82 -8.39 8.39
C ARG A 119 -9.18 -7.71 8.44
N VAL A 120 -9.19 -6.39 8.64
CA VAL A 120 -10.43 -5.59 8.68
C VAL A 120 -11.19 -5.67 7.35
N ALA A 121 -10.49 -5.56 6.22
CA ALA A 121 -11.11 -5.68 4.89
C ALA A 121 -11.72 -7.07 4.65
N LYS A 122 -11.02 -8.12 5.06
CA LYS A 122 -11.48 -9.51 4.96
C LYS A 122 -12.69 -9.79 5.85
N GLU A 123 -12.71 -9.26 7.07
CA GLU A 123 -13.88 -9.30 7.97
C GLU A 123 -15.11 -8.61 7.35
N MET A 124 -14.90 -7.57 6.54
CA MET A 124 -15.94 -6.86 5.81
C MET A 124 -16.37 -7.58 4.51
N GLY A 125 -15.75 -8.70 4.15
CA GLY A 125 -16.04 -9.44 2.91
C GLY A 125 -15.54 -8.75 1.65
N ILE A 126 -14.55 -7.86 1.77
CA ILE A 126 -13.94 -7.15 0.64
C ILE A 126 -12.84 -8.03 0.04
N LEU A 127 -12.83 -8.20 -1.29
CA LEU A 127 -11.74 -8.90 -1.98
C LEU A 127 -10.44 -8.13 -1.80
N THR A 128 -9.49 -8.71 -1.07
CA THR A 128 -8.32 -8.00 -0.55
C THR A 128 -7.05 -8.50 -1.21
N VAL A 129 -6.34 -7.60 -1.89
CA VAL A 129 -5.07 -7.89 -2.58
C VAL A 129 -3.96 -7.08 -1.95
N GLY A 130 -2.92 -7.73 -1.44
CA GLY A 130 -1.70 -7.07 -0.98
C GLY A 130 -0.70 -6.93 -2.13
N VAL A 131 -0.16 -5.72 -2.35
CA VAL A 131 0.92 -5.45 -3.31
C VAL A 131 2.04 -4.76 -2.55
N VAL A 132 3.10 -5.48 -2.21
CA VAL A 132 4.12 -4.98 -1.27
C VAL A 132 5.53 -5.17 -1.78
N THR A 133 6.43 -4.28 -1.36
CA THR A 133 7.86 -4.41 -1.67
C THR A 133 8.64 -4.98 -0.48
N LYS A 134 9.56 -5.91 -0.75
CA LYS A 134 10.66 -6.22 0.18
C LYS A 134 11.78 -5.19 0.04
N PRO A 135 12.48 -4.86 1.13
CA PRO A 135 13.57 -3.88 1.11
C PRO A 135 14.73 -4.35 0.24
N PHE A 136 15.60 -3.43 -0.17
CA PHE A 136 16.90 -3.77 -0.77
C PHE A 136 17.83 -4.38 0.28
N ASP A 137 18.81 -5.18 -0.16
CA ASP A 137 19.76 -5.82 0.77
C ASP A 137 20.58 -4.80 1.58
N TRP A 138 20.93 -3.67 0.97
CA TRP A 138 21.68 -2.57 1.59
C TRP A 138 20.89 -1.80 2.66
N GLU A 139 19.57 -1.94 2.72
CA GLU A 139 18.75 -1.34 3.79
C GLU A 139 18.94 -2.04 5.16
N GLY A 140 19.59 -3.21 5.15
CA GLY A 140 20.10 -3.92 6.32
C GLY A 140 19.19 -5.03 6.83
N GLY A 141 19.81 -6.07 7.40
CA GLY A 141 19.14 -7.32 7.78
C GLY A 141 17.99 -7.17 8.78
N ARG A 142 17.96 -6.09 9.59
CA ARG A 142 16.81 -5.82 10.47
C ARG A 142 15.55 -5.47 9.68
N ARG A 143 15.67 -4.66 8.61
CA ARG A 143 14.54 -4.33 7.74
C ARG A 143 14.07 -5.58 6.99
N MET A 144 14.98 -6.39 6.47
CA MET A 144 14.64 -7.65 5.80
C MET A 144 13.87 -8.60 6.74
N LYS A 145 14.38 -8.82 7.96
CA LYS A 145 13.70 -9.66 8.95
C LYS A 145 12.28 -9.14 9.27
N ASN A 146 12.15 -7.84 9.54
CA ASN A 146 10.84 -7.24 9.77
C ASN A 146 9.91 -7.44 8.56
N ALA A 147 10.45 -7.35 7.34
CA ALA A 147 9.68 -7.54 6.13
C ALA A 147 9.16 -8.97 6.01
N ASP A 148 10.01 -9.98 6.28
CA ASP A 148 9.61 -11.39 6.26
C ASP A 148 8.52 -11.69 7.30
N ASP A 149 8.70 -11.21 8.53
CA ASP A 149 7.73 -11.41 9.62
C ASP A 149 6.37 -10.75 9.28
N GLY A 150 6.39 -9.50 8.80
CA GLY A 150 5.16 -8.79 8.41
C GLY A 150 4.51 -9.36 7.16
N LEU A 151 5.29 -9.94 6.23
CA LEU A 151 4.77 -10.56 5.02
C LEU A 151 4.00 -11.84 5.35
N ALA A 152 4.52 -12.67 6.24
CA ALA A 152 3.84 -13.87 6.71
C ALA A 152 2.50 -13.54 7.39
N GLU A 153 2.47 -12.46 8.18
CA GLU A 153 1.22 -11.99 8.79
C GLU A 153 0.25 -11.44 7.74
N LEU A 154 0.73 -10.66 6.77
CA LEU A 154 -0.11 -10.12 5.70
C LEU A 154 -0.71 -11.24 4.82
N GLU A 155 0.08 -12.24 4.45
CA GLU A 155 -0.34 -13.37 3.61
C GLU A 155 -1.54 -14.11 4.21
N ALA A 156 -1.57 -14.27 5.53
CA ALA A 156 -2.71 -14.90 6.23
C ALA A 156 -4.01 -14.07 6.16
N ASN A 157 -3.89 -12.76 5.92
CA ASN A 157 -5.00 -11.80 6.01
C ASN A 157 -5.47 -11.25 4.65
N VAL A 158 -4.84 -11.61 3.54
CA VAL A 158 -5.27 -11.23 2.18
C VAL A 158 -5.85 -12.44 1.43
N ASP A 159 -6.50 -12.19 0.29
CA ASP A 159 -6.92 -13.24 -0.65
C ASP A 159 -5.83 -13.52 -1.68
N SER A 160 -5.03 -12.51 -2.03
CA SER A 160 -3.86 -12.63 -2.89
C SER A 160 -2.76 -11.67 -2.43
N LEU A 161 -1.51 -12.10 -2.58
CA LEU A 161 -0.33 -11.33 -2.20
C LEU A 161 0.66 -11.30 -3.35
N ILE A 162 0.97 -10.09 -3.81
CA ILE A 162 2.00 -9.80 -4.80
C ILE A 162 3.19 -9.20 -4.07
N VAL A 163 4.35 -9.83 -4.21
CA VAL A 163 5.58 -9.43 -3.53
C VAL A 163 6.60 -8.99 -4.57
N VAL A 164 6.89 -7.70 -4.56
CA VAL A 164 7.94 -7.09 -5.37
C VAL A 164 9.25 -7.15 -4.59
N LEU A 165 10.27 -7.77 -5.18
CA LEU A 165 11.60 -7.86 -4.59
C LEU A 165 12.43 -6.70 -5.11
N ASN A 166 12.66 -5.67 -4.29
CA ASN A 166 13.41 -4.50 -4.72
C ASN A 166 14.81 -4.84 -5.25
N GLU A 167 15.45 -5.87 -4.69
CA GLU A 167 16.74 -6.36 -5.17
C GLU A 167 16.71 -6.77 -6.65
N LYS A 168 15.62 -7.40 -7.11
CA LYS A 168 15.47 -7.80 -8.51
C LYS A 168 15.26 -6.61 -9.45
N LEU A 169 14.92 -5.44 -8.92
CA LEU A 169 14.84 -4.21 -9.71
C LEU A 169 16.24 -3.73 -10.08
N LEU A 170 17.23 -3.91 -9.19
CA LEU A 170 18.63 -3.54 -9.46
C LEU A 170 19.21 -4.32 -10.64
N ASP A 171 18.91 -5.61 -10.73
CA ASP A 171 19.34 -6.48 -11.84
C ASP A 171 18.92 -5.94 -13.22
N VAL A 172 17.78 -5.23 -13.28
CA VAL A 172 17.21 -4.68 -14.51
C VAL A 172 17.71 -3.26 -14.80
N LEU A 173 18.01 -2.49 -13.75
CA LEU A 173 18.35 -1.07 -13.84
C LEU A 173 19.85 -0.81 -13.95
N GLY A 174 20.69 -1.76 -13.51
CA GLY A 174 22.15 -1.65 -13.51
C GLY A 174 22.72 -0.95 -12.28
N ASP A 175 24.04 -1.03 -12.10
CA ASP A 175 24.74 -0.65 -10.87
C ASP A 175 24.91 0.87 -10.66
N ASP A 176 24.61 1.70 -11.66
CA ASP A 176 24.89 3.15 -11.66
C ASP A 176 23.73 4.03 -11.17
N ILE A 177 22.65 3.43 -10.65
CA ILE A 177 21.49 4.18 -10.16
C ILE A 177 21.65 4.69 -8.73
N THR A 178 21.08 5.86 -8.45
CA THR A 178 21.02 6.43 -7.10
C THR A 178 19.93 5.77 -6.25
N GLN A 179 20.00 5.94 -4.92
CA GLN A 179 18.97 5.42 -4.01
C GLN A 179 17.59 6.02 -4.30
N ASP A 180 17.52 7.30 -4.64
CA ASP A 180 16.26 7.98 -4.96
C ASP A 180 15.64 7.41 -6.24
N GLU A 181 16.45 7.14 -7.27
CA GLU A 181 16.01 6.48 -8.50
C GLU A 181 15.53 5.05 -8.22
N ALA A 182 16.25 4.29 -7.39
CA ALA A 182 15.85 2.93 -7.02
C ALA A 182 14.46 2.89 -6.35
N PHE A 183 14.16 3.83 -5.44
CA PHE A 183 12.84 3.94 -4.83
C PHE A 183 11.77 4.43 -5.81
N ALA A 184 12.12 5.32 -6.74
CA ALA A 184 11.19 5.75 -7.79
C ALA A 184 10.76 4.56 -8.67
N HIS A 185 11.70 3.69 -9.04
CA HIS A 185 11.39 2.48 -9.80
C HIS A 185 10.54 1.48 -9.02
N ALA A 186 10.75 1.35 -7.71
CA ALA A 186 9.85 0.55 -6.88
C ALA A 186 8.41 1.07 -6.92
N ASN A 187 8.21 2.39 -6.98
CA ASN A 187 6.88 2.99 -7.13
C ASN A 187 6.28 2.81 -8.54
N ASP A 188 7.09 2.70 -9.60
CA ASP A 188 6.59 2.40 -10.95
C ASP A 188 6.06 0.96 -11.06
N VAL A 189 6.62 0.03 -10.27
CA VAL A 189 6.22 -1.39 -10.26
C VAL A 189 4.97 -1.62 -9.40
N LEU A 190 4.78 -0.81 -8.36
CA LEU A 190 3.64 -0.85 -7.45
C LEU A 190 2.40 -0.18 -8.04
#